data_AF-A0A7C3LL62-F1
#
_entry.id   AF-A0A7C3LL62-F1
#
_cell.length_a   1.000
_cell.length_b   1.000
_cell.length_c   1.000
_cell.angle_alpha   90.00
_cell.angle_beta   90.00
_cell.angle_gamma   90.00
#
_symmetry.space_group_name_H-M   'P 1'
#
loop_
_entity.id
_entity.type
_entity.pdbx_description
1 polymer ?
#
loop_
_entity_poly.entity_id
_entity_poly.type
_entity_poly.pdbx_seq_one_letter_code
_entity_poly.pdbx_strand_id
1 'polypeptide(L)'
;RRAGAADRRGTLRWDAIPVRRGEADMNALKESLRKLEQGYIFGLAPEGTRNKTGRLKRGLPGAVLLALRSGAPIIAVAHWGGENYLSNLKKLKRTDFHIRVGRPFRINTDDVKITGEVRQQIVDEMMCQLAILIPEAYRGEYAEMCKLPPKFISTDAGQ
;
A
#
# COMPACT_ATOMS: atom_id res chain seq x y z
N ARG A 1 -2.31 -0.31 -27.92
CA ARG A 1 -2.26 1.17 -27.78
C ARG A 1 -3.68 1.71 -27.76
N ARG A 2 -4.21 2.19 -26.63
CA ARG A 2 -5.40 3.06 -26.60
C ARG A 2 -5.09 4.22 -25.68
N ALA A 3 -5.05 5.41 -26.28
CA ALA A 3 -4.88 6.68 -25.60
C ALA A 3 -6.14 6.96 -24.76
N GLY A 4 -5.96 7.23 -23.47
CA GLY A 4 -7.03 7.65 -22.58
C GLY A 4 -7.57 9.00 -23.03
N ALA A 5 -8.90 9.08 -23.17
CA ALA A 5 -9.61 10.34 -23.34
C ALA A 5 -9.39 11.22 -22.10
N ALA A 6 -8.97 12.47 -22.32
CA ALA A 6 -8.70 13.42 -21.26
C ALA A 6 -10.00 13.86 -20.55
N ASP A 7 -10.07 13.68 -19.23
CA ASP A 7 -11.09 14.29 -18.37
C ASP A 7 -10.91 15.83 -18.36
N ARG A 8 -12.00 16.57 -18.58
CA ARG A 8 -12.08 18.04 -18.65
C ARG A 8 -11.93 18.73 -17.28
N ARG A 9 -11.20 18.13 -16.34
CA ARG A 9 -11.00 18.65 -14.98
C ARG A 9 -9.53 18.63 -14.59
N GLY A 10 -8.65 19.16 -15.44
CA GLY A 10 -7.34 19.72 -15.06
C GLY A 10 -6.44 18.92 -14.11
N THR A 11 -6.65 17.61 -13.95
CA THR A 11 -5.94 16.79 -12.97
C THR A 11 -5.09 15.80 -13.74
N LEU A 12 -3.79 16.09 -13.75
CA LEU A 12 -2.66 15.31 -14.27
C LEU A 12 -2.96 13.81 -14.49
N ARG A 13 -3.15 13.39 -15.76
CA ARG A 13 -2.87 12.12 -16.50
C ARG A 13 -2.99 10.73 -15.82
N TRP A 14 -3.15 10.66 -14.52
CA TRP A 14 -3.29 9.47 -13.71
C TRP A 14 -4.76 9.44 -13.28
N ASP A 15 -5.47 8.34 -13.56
CA ASP A 15 -6.87 8.12 -13.16
C ASP A 15 -6.99 8.05 -11.62
N ALA A 16 -6.73 9.16 -10.93
CA ALA A 16 -6.67 9.25 -9.49
C ALA A 16 -8.09 9.27 -8.93
N ILE A 17 -8.37 8.34 -8.02
CA ILE A 17 -9.64 8.28 -7.30
C ILE A 17 -9.52 9.18 -6.07
N PRO A 18 -10.30 10.27 -5.95
CA PRO A 18 -10.32 11.07 -4.74
C PRO A 18 -10.87 10.24 -3.58
N VAL A 19 -10.21 10.30 -2.42
CA VAL A 19 -10.61 9.55 -1.22
C VAL A 19 -10.83 10.52 -0.07
N ARG A 20 -11.98 10.42 0.60
CA ARG A 20 -12.23 11.09 1.88
C ARG A 20 -11.46 10.37 2.99
N ARG A 21 -10.55 11.10 3.64
CA ARG A 21 -9.70 10.56 4.72
C ARG A 21 -10.44 10.65 6.06
N GLY A 22 -10.21 9.67 6.93
CA GLY A 22 -10.83 9.61 8.26
C GLY A 22 -12.19 8.91 8.29
N GLU A 23 -12.81 8.67 7.13
CA GLU A 23 -14.09 7.98 7.01
C GLU A 23 -14.01 6.84 5.98
N ALA A 24 -14.94 5.89 6.06
CA ALA A 24 -15.07 4.84 5.06
C ALA A 24 -15.68 5.41 3.77
N ASP A 25 -14.84 5.75 2.79
CA ASP A 25 -15.29 6.21 1.48
C ASP A 25 -15.71 5.02 0.58
N MET A 26 -16.97 4.62 0.72
CA MET A 26 -17.53 3.50 -0.04
C MET A 26 -17.56 3.74 -1.55
N ASN A 27 -17.61 5.01 -1.99
CA ASN A 27 -17.58 5.34 -3.41
C ASN A 27 -16.19 5.13 -3.99
N ALA A 28 -15.15 5.60 -3.28
CA ALA A 28 -13.77 5.36 -3.67
C ALA A 28 -13.45 3.86 -3.72
N LEU A 29 -13.96 3.08 -2.76
CA LEU A 29 -13.79 1.62 -2.74
C LEU A 29 -14.44 0.96 -3.97
N LYS A 30 -15.69 1.30 -4.28
CA LYS A 30 -16.40 0.76 -5.46
C LYS A 30 -15.67 1.08 -6.75
N GLU A 31 -15.21 2.31 -6.91
CA GLU A 31 -14.46 2.73 -8.10
C GLU A 31 -13.11 2.01 -8.19
N SER A 32 -12.44 1.78 -7.06
CA SER A 32 -11.18 1.02 -7.00
C SER A 32 -11.38 -0.43 -7.46
N LEU A 33 -12.45 -1.08 -6.99
CA LEU A 33 -12.83 -2.44 -7.43
C LEU A 33 -13.13 -2.48 -8.93
N ARG A 34 -13.94 -1.53 -9.43
CA ARG A 34 -14.27 -1.43 -10.86
C ARG A 34 -13.02 -1.28 -11.74
N LYS A 35 -12.03 -0.49 -11.29
CA LYS A 35 -10.75 -0.33 -12.02
C LYS A 35 -9.92 -1.62 -12.01
N LEU A 36 -9.87 -2.33 -10.88
CA LEU A 36 -9.19 -3.63 -10.79
C LEU A 36 -9.85 -4.68 -11.72
N GLU A 37 -11.18 -4.75 -11.77
CA GLU A 37 -11.93 -5.61 -12.70
C GLU A 37 -11.63 -5.30 -14.17
N GLN A 38 -11.31 -4.04 -14.48
CA GLN A 38 -10.92 -3.60 -15.83
C GLN A 38 -9.44 -3.88 -16.17
N GLY A 39 -8.70 -4.55 -15.28
CA GLY A 39 -7.30 -4.92 -15.49
C GLY A 39 -6.31 -3.78 -15.22
N TYR A 40 -6.74 -2.71 -14.53
CA TYR A 40 -5.83 -1.65 -14.12
C TYR A 40 -5.00 -2.06 -12.90
N ILE A 41 -3.81 -1.48 -12.77
CA ILE A 41 -3.02 -1.53 -11.54
C ILE A 41 -3.54 -0.45 -10.60
N PHE A 42 -3.82 -0.84 -9.35
CA PHE A 42 -4.26 0.07 -8.31
C PHE A 42 -3.19 0.24 -7.22
N GLY A 43 -2.78 1.47 -6.95
CA GLY A 43 -1.81 1.80 -5.90
C GLY A 43 -2.51 2.36 -4.67
N LEU A 44 -2.19 1.80 -3.50
CA LEU A 44 -2.71 2.26 -2.22
C LEU A 44 -1.59 2.40 -1.18
N ALA A 45 -1.65 3.45 -0.37
CA ALA A 45 -0.76 3.63 0.78
C ALA A 45 -1.49 3.13 2.04
N PRO A 46 -1.07 2.01 2.64
CA PRO A 46 -1.77 1.42 3.78
C PRO A 46 -1.80 2.32 5.02
N GLU A 47 -0.85 3.25 5.17
CA GLU A 47 -0.83 4.26 6.25
C GLU A 47 -1.87 5.39 6.07
N GLY A 48 -2.53 5.47 4.91
CA GLY A 48 -3.55 6.48 4.59
C GLY A 48 -3.06 7.93 4.44
N THR A 49 -1.80 8.22 4.78
CA THR A 49 -1.23 9.57 4.73
C THR A 49 0.17 9.61 4.13
N ARG A 50 0.62 10.81 3.74
CA ARG A 50 2.00 11.01 3.28
C ARG A 50 2.91 11.01 4.50
N ASN A 51 3.88 10.12 4.52
CA ASN A 51 4.85 10.00 5.58
C ASN A 51 5.97 11.05 5.42
N LYS A 52 6.20 11.86 6.45
CA LYS A 52 7.26 12.88 6.47
C LYS A 52 8.44 12.51 7.37
N THR A 53 8.29 11.47 8.20
CA THR A 53 9.33 11.02 9.14
C THR A 53 10.26 9.98 8.52
N GLY A 54 9.85 9.39 7.39
CA GLY A 54 10.56 8.32 6.69
C GLY A 54 10.32 6.93 7.27
N ARG A 55 9.79 6.83 8.49
CA ARG A 55 9.62 5.55 9.21
C ARG A 55 8.19 5.04 9.11
N LEU A 56 8.00 3.74 8.87
CA LEU A 56 6.66 3.15 8.73
C LEU A 56 5.78 3.46 9.95
N LYS A 57 4.54 3.85 9.66
CA LYS A 57 3.47 4.08 10.62
C LYS A 57 2.48 2.94 10.56
N ARG A 58 1.64 2.80 11.58
CA ARG A 58 0.60 1.77 11.61
C ARG A 58 -0.30 1.80 10.37
N GLY A 59 -0.48 0.64 9.76
CA GLY A 59 -1.40 0.43 8.65
C GLY A 59 -2.87 0.54 9.08
N LEU A 60 -3.69 1.06 8.19
CA LEU A 60 -5.13 1.20 8.38
C LEU A 60 -5.89 0.00 7.80
N PRO A 61 -6.84 -0.58 8.53
CA PRO A 61 -7.53 -1.82 8.13
C PRO A 61 -8.41 -1.66 6.89
N GLY A 62 -8.65 -0.42 6.41
CA GLY A 62 -9.39 -0.16 5.18
C GLY A 62 -8.75 -0.77 3.94
N ALA A 63 -7.41 -0.90 3.91
CA ALA A 63 -6.69 -1.53 2.80
C ALA A 63 -7.09 -3.01 2.60
N VAL A 64 -7.37 -3.71 3.71
CA VAL A 64 -7.75 -5.13 3.72
C VAL A 64 -9.08 -5.36 3.03
N LEU A 65 -10.02 -4.41 3.16
CA LEU A 65 -11.33 -4.53 2.54
C LEU A 65 -11.25 -4.56 1.00
N LEU A 66 -10.39 -3.72 0.42
CA LEU A 66 -10.15 -3.72 -1.03
C LEU A 66 -9.46 -5.01 -1.47
N ALA A 67 -8.44 -5.44 -0.74
CA ALA A 67 -7.70 -6.66 -1.03
C ALA A 67 -8.59 -7.91 -1.02
N LEU A 68 -9.37 -8.11 0.06
CA LEU A 68 -10.29 -9.24 0.18
C LEU A 68 -11.38 -9.24 -0.89
N ARG A 69 -11.98 -8.08 -1.19
CA ARG A 69 -13.06 -8.00 -2.18
C ARG A 69 -12.59 -8.12 -3.62
N SER A 70 -11.38 -7.66 -3.92
CA SER A 70 -10.83 -7.77 -5.28
C SER A 70 -10.27 -9.16 -5.57
N GLY A 71 -9.75 -9.87 -4.57
CA GLY A 71 -9.00 -11.13 -4.77
C GLY A 71 -7.73 -10.96 -5.60
N ALA A 72 -7.34 -9.71 -5.92
CA ALA A 72 -6.22 -9.41 -6.77
C ALA A 72 -4.89 -9.72 -6.04
N PRO A 73 -3.84 -10.16 -6.77
CA PRO A 73 -2.51 -10.31 -6.18
C PRO A 73 -1.99 -8.94 -5.73
N ILE A 74 -1.42 -8.90 -4.54
CA ILE A 74 -0.88 -7.71 -3.90
C ILE A 74 0.64 -7.74 -4.02
N ILE A 75 1.24 -6.62 -4.39
CA ILE A 75 2.69 -6.46 -4.45
C ILE A 75 3.09 -5.36 -3.47
N ALA A 76 3.92 -5.70 -2.48
CA ALA A 76 4.50 -4.72 -1.58
C ALA A 76 5.53 -3.87 -2.33
N VAL A 77 5.35 -2.55 -2.34
CA VAL A 77 6.30 -1.59 -2.93
C VAL A 77 6.70 -0.60 -1.85
N ALA A 78 7.97 -0.64 -1.45
CA ALA A 78 8.51 0.23 -0.42
C ALA A 78 9.51 1.22 -1.02
N HIS A 79 9.51 2.44 -0.51
CA HIS A 79 10.47 3.48 -0.88
C HIS A 79 10.97 4.24 0.35
N TRP A 80 12.24 4.66 0.34
CA TRP A 80 12.86 5.41 1.44
C TRP A 80 13.98 6.34 0.96
N GLY A 81 14.49 7.20 1.84
CA GLY A 81 15.54 8.21 1.55
C GLY A 81 15.01 9.58 1.11
N GLY A 82 13.69 9.69 0.91
CA GLY A 82 13.03 10.92 0.45
C GLY A 82 12.83 12.01 1.51
N GLU A 83 13.11 11.73 2.79
CA GLU A 83 12.87 12.66 3.91
C GLU A 83 13.61 13.99 3.76
N ASN A 84 14.79 13.97 3.15
CA ASN A 84 15.63 15.15 2.96
C ASN A 84 15.43 15.83 1.61
N TYR A 85 14.46 15.39 0.79
CA TYR A 85 14.25 15.89 -0.57
C TYR A 85 14.17 17.42 -0.66
N LEU A 86 13.30 18.05 0.14
CA LEU A 86 13.12 19.50 0.12
C LEU A 86 14.38 20.26 0.58
N SER A 87 15.12 19.71 1.54
CA SER A 87 16.37 20.30 2.05
C SER A 87 17.50 20.20 1.02
N ASN A 88 17.62 19.04 0.39
CA ASN A 88 18.63 18.78 -0.64
C ASN A 88 18.36 19.60 -1.91
N LEU A 89 17.09 19.72 -2.33
CA LEU A 89 16.70 20.53 -3.47
C LEU A 89 17.12 22.01 -3.30
N LYS A 90 16.92 22.58 -2.10
CA LYS A 90 17.39 23.94 -1.76
C LYS A 90 18.91 24.10 -1.84
N LYS A 91 19.66 23.01 -1.66
CA LYS A 91 21.13 22.99 -1.71
C LYS A 91 21.66 22.48 -3.05
N LEU A 92 20.79 22.29 -4.06
CA LEU A 92 21.10 21.65 -5.34
C LEU A 92 21.83 20.30 -5.20
N LYS A 93 21.57 19.60 -4.10
CA LYS A 93 22.11 18.26 -3.83
C LYS A 93 21.15 17.20 -4.33
N ARG A 94 21.69 16.12 -4.91
CA ARG A 94 20.91 14.93 -5.23
C ARG A 94 20.41 14.28 -3.94
N THR A 95 19.17 13.82 -3.95
CA THR A 95 18.62 13.00 -2.86
C THR A 95 18.72 11.55 -3.29
N ASP A 96 19.31 10.72 -2.44
CA ASP A 96 19.34 9.28 -2.68
C ASP A 96 17.96 8.70 -2.35
N PHE A 97 17.34 8.07 -3.35
CA PHE A 97 15.98 7.55 -3.25
C PHE A 97 15.99 6.10 -3.68
N HIS A 98 15.50 5.23 -2.81
CA HIS A 98 15.50 3.80 -3.04
C HIS A 98 14.07 3.27 -3.16
N ILE A 99 13.89 2.29 -4.04
CA ILE A 99 12.63 1.56 -4.21
C ILE A 99 12.95 0.08 -4.18
N ARG A 100 12.16 -0.70 -3.44
CA ARG A 100 12.19 -2.16 -3.49
C ARG A 100 10.78 -2.71 -3.67
N VAL A 101 10.69 -3.79 -4.43
CA VAL A 101 9.45 -4.47 -4.77
C VAL A 101 9.52 -5.88 -4.20
N GLY A 102 8.51 -6.26 -3.45
CA GLY A 102 8.36 -7.58 -2.86
C GLY A 102 7.75 -8.59 -3.82
N ARG A 103 7.62 -9.82 -3.35
CA ARG A 103 6.93 -10.88 -4.10
C ARG A 103 5.42 -10.66 -4.05
N PRO A 104 4.67 -11.06 -5.10
CA PRO A 104 3.22 -11.08 -5.04
C PRO A 104 2.71 -11.98 -3.93
N PHE A 105 1.64 -11.56 -3.28
CA PHE A 105 0.94 -12.36 -2.27
C PHE A 105 -0.56 -12.09 -2.30
N ARG A 106 -1.33 -13.01 -1.72
CA ARG A 106 -2.77 -12.86 -1.50
C ARG A 106 -3.09 -12.96 -0.01
N ILE A 107 -4.28 -12.50 0.32
CA ILE A 107 -4.82 -12.66 1.67
C ILE A 107 -5.73 -13.90 1.63
N ASN A 108 -5.42 -14.88 2.49
CA ASN A 108 -6.28 -16.02 2.73
C ASN A 108 -6.79 -15.94 4.17
N THR A 109 -8.09 -16.13 4.34
CA THR A 109 -8.76 -16.04 5.64
C THR A 109 -9.31 -17.37 6.14
N ASP A 110 -9.17 -18.48 5.40
CA ASP A 110 -9.55 -19.85 5.82
C ASP A 110 -10.85 -19.90 6.67
N ASP A 111 -11.92 -19.29 6.16
CA ASP A 111 -13.25 -19.18 6.80
C ASP A 111 -13.31 -18.47 8.17
N VAL A 112 -12.25 -17.79 8.58
CA VAL A 112 -12.22 -16.96 9.78
C VAL A 112 -13.18 -15.78 9.63
N LYS A 113 -14.03 -15.56 10.65
CA LYS A 113 -14.91 -14.39 10.73
C LYS A 113 -14.09 -13.10 10.75
N ILE A 114 -14.30 -12.24 9.75
CA ILE A 114 -13.56 -11.00 9.59
C ILE A 114 -14.08 -9.91 10.54
N THR A 115 -13.55 -9.91 11.77
CA THR A 115 -13.78 -8.84 12.77
C THR A 115 -12.86 -7.64 12.50
N GLY A 116 -13.08 -6.54 13.24
CA GLY A 116 -12.17 -5.38 13.20
C GLY A 116 -10.74 -5.73 13.58
N GLU A 117 -10.57 -6.57 14.60
CA GLU A 117 -9.28 -7.06 15.08
C GLU A 117 -8.56 -7.92 14.04
N VAL A 118 -9.29 -8.84 13.40
CA VAL A 118 -8.73 -9.68 12.32
C VAL A 118 -8.29 -8.80 11.15
N ARG A 119 -9.08 -7.78 10.77
CA ARG A 119 -8.63 -6.82 9.74
C ARG A 119 -7.37 -6.07 10.15
N GLN A 120 -7.24 -5.71 11.42
CA GLN A 120 -6.03 -5.04 11.90
C GLN A 120 -4.82 -5.99 11.83
N GLN A 121 -4.98 -7.25 12.22
CA GLN A 121 -3.91 -8.26 12.10
C GLN A 121 -3.49 -8.45 10.64
N ILE A 122 -4.44 -8.56 9.72
CA ILE A 122 -4.14 -8.73 8.29
C ILE A 122 -3.37 -7.51 7.75
N VAL A 123 -3.79 -6.28 8.08
CA VAL A 123 -3.03 -5.10 7.61
C VAL A 123 -1.65 -5.03 8.25
N ASP A 124 -1.50 -5.43 9.51
CA ASP A 124 -0.21 -5.46 10.18
C ASP A 124 0.74 -6.49 9.51
N GLU A 125 0.22 -7.64 9.07
CA GLU A 125 0.99 -8.60 8.25
C GLU A 125 1.36 -8.03 6.88
N MET A 126 0.45 -7.31 6.20
CA MET A 126 0.75 -6.63 4.93
C MET A 126 1.86 -5.59 5.11
N MET A 127 1.82 -4.84 6.22
CA MET A 127 2.85 -3.87 6.58
C MET A 127 4.19 -4.53 6.88
N CYS A 128 4.18 -5.72 7.45
CA CYS A 128 5.40 -6.50 7.61
C CYS A 128 6.06 -6.87 6.27
N GLN A 129 5.28 -7.13 5.22
CA GLN A 129 5.84 -7.32 3.87
C GLN A 129 6.55 -6.05 3.36
N LEU A 130 6.09 -4.85 3.74
CA LEU A 130 6.81 -3.60 3.45
C LEU A 130 8.06 -3.45 4.33
N ALA A 131 7.96 -3.77 5.63
CA ALA A 131 9.04 -3.63 6.59
C ALA A 131 10.27 -4.50 6.25
N ILE A 132 10.05 -5.70 5.69
CA ILE A 132 11.11 -6.59 5.22
C ILE A 132 11.91 -5.98 4.06
N LEU A 133 11.27 -5.16 3.22
CA LEU A 133 11.92 -4.56 2.06
C LEU A 133 12.84 -3.40 2.43
N ILE A 134 12.62 -2.74 3.57
CA ILE A 134 13.34 -1.52 3.95
C ILE A 134 14.39 -1.77 5.05
N PRO A 135 15.42 -0.90 5.16
CA PRO A 135 16.37 -0.96 6.25
C PRO A 135 15.71 -0.76 7.62
N GLU A 136 16.31 -1.34 8.66
CA GLU A 136 15.78 -1.34 10.03
C GLU A 136 15.44 0.06 10.56
N ALA A 137 16.28 1.05 10.25
CA ALA A 137 16.08 2.46 10.62
C ALA A 137 14.72 3.03 10.16
N TYR A 138 14.16 2.51 9.05
CA TYR A 138 12.90 2.96 8.46
C TYR A 138 11.70 2.10 8.88
N ARG A 139 11.86 1.01 9.64
CA ARG A 139 10.77 0.08 9.98
C ARG A 139 9.74 0.63 10.96
N GLY A 140 10.08 1.68 11.71
CA GLY A 140 9.13 2.38 12.58
C GLY A 140 8.37 1.45 13.52
N GLU A 141 7.04 1.48 13.49
CA GLU A 141 6.16 0.65 14.34
C GLU A 141 6.31 -0.86 14.08
N TYR A 142 6.89 -1.25 12.94
CA TYR A 142 7.03 -2.64 12.51
C TYR A 142 8.45 -3.20 12.72
N ALA A 143 9.32 -2.51 13.47
CA ALA A 143 10.69 -2.99 13.74
C ALA A 143 10.69 -4.38 14.42
N GLU A 144 9.83 -4.55 15.42
CA GLU A 144 9.77 -5.77 16.25
C GLU A 144 8.54 -6.65 15.99
N MET A 145 7.57 -6.18 15.19
CA MET A 145 6.28 -6.84 15.00
C MET A 145 6.35 -8.03 14.05
N CYS A 146 7.33 -8.04 13.15
CA CYS A 146 7.39 -8.99 12.02
C CYS A 146 8.17 -10.28 12.33
N LYS A 147 8.10 -10.76 13.58
CA LYS A 147 8.91 -11.88 14.07
C LYS A 147 8.34 -13.27 13.80
N LEU A 148 7.05 -13.37 13.47
CA LEU A 148 6.36 -14.64 13.23
C LEU A 148 5.97 -14.78 11.75
N PRO A 149 5.87 -16.02 11.22
CA PRO A 149 5.36 -16.24 9.87
C PRO A 149 3.93 -15.67 9.77
N PRO A 150 3.57 -15.05 8.63
CA PRO A 150 2.27 -14.45 8.47
C PRO A 150 1.19 -15.55 8.48
N LYS A 151 0.08 -15.28 9.16
CA LYS A 151 -1.05 -16.21 9.29
C LYS A 151 -2.00 -16.10 8.10
N PHE A 152 -2.19 -14.90 7.57
CA PHE A 152 -3.20 -14.60 6.56
C PHE A 152 -2.61 -14.33 5.17
N ILE A 153 -1.28 -14.34 5.03
CA ILE A 153 -0.62 -14.09 3.75
C ILE A 153 -0.20 -15.41 3.10
N SER A 154 -0.75 -15.67 1.91
CA SER A 154 -0.26 -16.71 1.02
C SER A 154 0.60 -16.08 -0.07
N THR A 155 1.89 -16.40 -0.08
CA THR A 155 2.76 -16.05 -1.21
C THR A 155 2.56 -17.09 -2.29
N ASP A 156 2.24 -16.65 -3.51
CA ASP A 156 2.36 -17.53 -4.67
C ASP A 156 3.86 -17.85 -4.80
N ALA A 157 4.27 -19.03 -4.32
CA ALA A 157 5.54 -19.61 -4.72
C ALA A 157 5.38 -19.97 -6.19
N GLY A 158 5.68 -19.02 -7.07
CA GLY A 158 5.75 -19.29 -8.51
C GLY A 158 6.67 -20.47 -8.73
N GLN A 159 6.13 -21.52 -9.35
CA GLN A 159 6.87 -22.50 -10.14
C GLN A 159 7.65 -21.79 -11.24
#